data_AF-A0A9P5C1K8-F1
#
_entry.id   AF-A0A9P5C1K8-F1
#
_cell.length_a   1.000
_cell.length_b   1.000
_cell.length_c   1.000
_cell.angle_alpha   90.00
_cell.angle_beta   90.00
_cell.angle_gamma   90.00
#
_symmetry.space_group_name_H-M   'P 1'
#
loop_
_entity.id
_entity.type
_entity.pdbx_description
1 polymer ?
#
loop_
_entity_poly.entity_id
_entity_poly.type
_entity_poly.pdbx_seq_one_letter_code
_entity_poly.pdbx_strand_id
1 'polypeptide(L)'
;MPHSVQDVEVILPQKKAHQRPKNKALPRELLQLTSQVLDLQELYAQSQLSQSITRELHTIPKSGQPIARIVSLGLGSLFVTKGQSRRLKQLAVFLSIRDQLQEARRESIEVYAQDPTFTRQDEALLASFGIRILRL
;
A
#
# COMPACT_ATOMS: atom_id res chain seq x y z
N MET A 1 3.36 -56.48 -51.92
CA MET A 1 1.99 -55.95 -51.84
C MET A 1 1.56 -56.01 -50.38
N PRO A 2 0.91 -55.00 -49.80
CA PRO A 2 1.39 -53.64 -49.52
C PRO A 2 1.28 -53.28 -48.02
N HIS A 3 1.86 -52.13 -47.69
CA HIS A 3 2.01 -51.45 -46.41
C HIS A 3 0.70 -51.18 -45.65
N SER A 4 0.77 -51.13 -44.32
CA SER A 4 0.12 -50.09 -43.49
C SER A 4 0.79 -50.06 -42.12
N VAL A 5 1.66 -49.07 -41.94
CA VAL A 5 2.29 -48.69 -40.67
C VAL A 5 1.24 -47.94 -39.86
N GLN A 6 1.07 -48.32 -38.59
CA GLN A 6 0.23 -47.62 -37.63
C GLN A 6 0.87 -46.26 -37.33
N ASP A 7 0.22 -45.17 -37.76
CA ASP A 7 0.51 -43.83 -37.28
C ASP A 7 0.08 -43.74 -35.81
N VAL A 8 1.04 -43.94 -34.92
CA VAL A 8 0.91 -43.60 -33.51
C VAL A 8 1.08 -42.09 -33.40
N GLU A 9 -0.05 -41.37 -33.35
CA GLU A 9 -0.07 -39.96 -32.97
C GLU A 9 0.52 -39.82 -31.56
N VAL A 10 1.78 -39.40 -31.49
CA VAL A 10 2.42 -38.95 -30.26
C VAL A 10 1.75 -37.64 -29.85
N ILE A 11 0.78 -37.74 -28.93
CA ILE A 11 0.20 -36.58 -28.25
C ILE A 11 1.30 -35.96 -27.37
N LEU A 12 2.01 -34.99 -27.94
CA LEU A 12 2.91 -34.12 -27.18
C LEU A 12 2.10 -33.36 -26.13
N PRO A 13 2.51 -33.34 -24.85
CA PRO A 13 1.81 -32.56 -23.83
C PRO A 13 1.91 -31.07 -24.19
N GLN A 14 0.75 -30.48 -24.50
CA GLN A 14 0.61 -29.04 -24.69
C GLN A 14 1.14 -28.32 -23.45
N LYS A 15 2.28 -27.64 -23.60
CA LYS A 15 2.79 -26.71 -22.61
C LYS A 15 1.71 -25.65 -22.38
N LYS A 16 1.02 -25.75 -21.23
CA LYS A 16 0.15 -24.68 -20.72
C LYS A 16 0.99 -23.40 -20.71
N ALA A 17 0.66 -22.50 -21.64
CA ALA A 17 1.23 -21.17 -21.70
C ALA A 17 1.11 -20.55 -20.31
N HIS A 18 2.25 -20.36 -19.64
CA HIS A 18 2.32 -19.55 -18.44
C HIS A 18 1.84 -18.17 -18.84
N GLN A 19 0.60 -17.86 -18.46
CA GLN A 19 0.07 -16.51 -18.59
C GLN A 19 0.95 -15.63 -17.71
N ARG A 20 1.86 -14.90 -18.36
CA ARG A 20 2.60 -13.81 -17.73
C ARG A 20 1.57 -12.91 -17.04
N PRO A 21 1.77 -12.51 -15.78
CA PRO A 21 0.86 -11.58 -15.13
C PRO A 21 0.84 -10.32 -16.00
N LYS A 22 -0.31 -10.05 -16.62
CA LYS A 22 -0.55 -8.77 -17.30
C LYS A 22 -0.37 -7.71 -16.23
N ASN A 23 0.68 -6.89 -16.35
CA ASN A 23 0.81 -5.63 -15.64
C ASN A 23 -0.42 -4.79 -15.99
N LYS A 24 -1.50 -4.96 -15.22
CA LYS A 24 -2.67 -4.10 -15.31
C LYS A 24 -2.20 -2.77 -14.74
N ALA A 25 -1.99 -1.81 -15.63
CA ALA A 25 -1.77 -0.42 -15.25
C ALA A 25 -2.85 -0.05 -14.22
N LEU A 26 -2.43 0.62 -13.13
CA LEU A 26 -3.35 1.04 -12.09
C LEU A 26 -4.41 1.98 -12.72
N PRO A 27 -5.68 1.90 -12.28
CA PRO A 27 -6.72 2.79 -12.77
C PRO A 27 -6.28 4.25 -12.65
N ARG A 28 -6.65 5.09 -13.64
CA ARG A 28 -6.25 6.52 -13.70
C ARG A 28 -6.54 7.28 -12.41
N GLU A 29 -7.69 7.01 -11.79
CA GLU A 29 -8.09 7.62 -10.52
C GLU A 29 -7.16 7.23 -9.36
N LEU A 30 -6.71 5.97 -9.31
CA LEU A 30 -5.77 5.50 -8.30
C LEU A 30 -4.42 6.20 -8.45
N LEU A 31 -3.93 6.37 -9.69
CA LEU A 31 -2.71 7.13 -9.97
C LEU A 31 -2.85 8.59 -9.53
N GLN A 32 -4.00 9.21 -9.80
CA GLN A 32 -4.26 10.59 -9.39
C GLN A 32 -4.27 10.74 -7.87
N LEU A 33 -4.94 9.84 -7.14
CA LEU A 33 -4.95 9.87 -5.67
C LEU A 33 -3.56 9.58 -5.09
N THR A 34 -2.80 8.69 -5.71
CA THR A 34 -1.40 8.42 -5.31
C THR A 34 -0.57 9.69 -5.41
N SER A 35 -0.63 10.40 -6.54
CA SER A 35 0.06 11.68 -6.71
C SER A 35 -0.36 12.70 -5.65
N GLN A 36 -1.68 12.84 -5.40
CA GLN A 36 -2.17 13.78 -4.39
C GLN A 36 -1.65 13.45 -2.98
N VAL A 37 -1.53 12.18 -2.62
CA VAL A 37 -0.97 11.79 -1.32
C VAL A 37 0.50 12.18 -1.24
N LEU A 38 1.28 11.94 -2.30
CA LEU A 38 2.69 12.32 -2.36
C LEU A 38 2.88 13.85 -2.24
N ASP A 39 2.08 14.62 -2.99
CA ASP A 39 2.10 16.09 -2.91
C ASP A 39 1.74 16.57 -1.49
N LEU A 40 0.76 15.93 -0.85
CA LEU A 40 0.37 16.24 0.52
C LEU A 40 1.45 15.85 1.54
N GLN A 41 2.24 14.79 1.30
CA GLN A 41 3.38 14.45 2.14
C GLN A 41 4.48 15.52 2.06
N GLU A 42 4.74 16.05 0.86
CA GLU A 42 5.69 17.14 0.68
C GLU A 42 5.23 18.42 1.40
N LEU A 43 3.95 18.79 1.23
CA LEU A 43 3.37 19.92 1.96
C LEU A 43 3.38 19.71 3.48
N TYR A 44 3.09 18.49 3.94
CA TYR A 44 3.18 18.14 5.35
C TYR A 44 4.61 18.31 5.87
N ALA A 45 5.62 17.82 5.15
CA ALA A 45 7.02 17.90 5.55
C ALA A 45 7.48 19.34 5.82
N GLN A 46 6.93 20.32 5.08
CA GLN A 46 7.22 21.75 5.23
C GLN A 46 6.39 22.44 6.33
N SER A 47 5.40 21.76 6.91
CA SER A 47 4.47 22.35 7.88
C SER A 47 5.02 22.42 9.31
N GLN A 48 4.50 23.36 10.12
CA GLN A 48 4.76 23.39 11.56
C GLN A 48 4.27 22.12 12.26
N LEU A 49 3.17 21.53 11.78
CA LEU A 49 2.64 20.28 12.34
C LEU A 49 3.63 19.13 12.22
N SER A 50 4.33 19.03 11.08
CA SER A 50 5.40 18.04 10.89
C SER A 50 6.49 18.24 11.94
N GLN A 51 6.98 19.47 12.10
CA GLN A 51 8.03 19.76 13.09
C GLN A 51 7.60 19.40 14.52
N SER A 52 6.36 19.72 14.90
CA SER A 52 5.81 19.35 16.21
C SER A 52 5.74 17.83 16.39
N ILE A 53 5.22 17.10 15.41
CA ILE A 53 5.13 15.64 15.48
C ILE A 53 6.51 15.00 15.52
N THR A 54 7.47 15.45 14.70
CA THR A 54 8.84 14.94 14.72
C THR A 54 9.48 15.10 16.09
N ARG A 55 9.31 16.26 16.73
CA ARG A 55 9.81 16.49 18.09
C ARG A 55 9.23 15.48 19.08
N GLU A 56 7.91 15.26 19.04
CA GLU A 56 7.27 14.28 19.92
C GLU A 56 7.73 12.85 19.64
N LEU A 57 7.89 12.46 18.37
CA LEU A 57 8.40 11.13 18.04
C LEU A 57 9.83 10.91 18.55
N HIS A 58 10.64 11.96 18.61
CA HIS A 58 11.98 11.91 19.19
C HIS A 58 12.03 11.83 20.72
N THR A 59 10.96 12.23 21.42
CA THR A 59 10.89 12.07 22.89
C THR A 59 10.61 10.62 23.30
N ILE A 60 10.10 9.79 22.38
CA ILE A 60 9.83 8.37 22.64
C ILE A 60 11.15 7.66 22.97
N PRO A 61 11.30 7.10 24.19
CA PRO A 61 12.53 6.46 24.61
C PRO A 61 12.96 5.33 23.68
N LYS A 62 14.25 5.31 23.33
CA LYS A 62 14.86 4.23 22.54
C LYS A 62 15.17 2.98 23.35
N SER A 63 15.17 3.09 24.68
CA SER A 63 15.46 2.00 25.62
C SER A 63 14.26 1.06 25.88
N GLY A 64 13.07 1.40 25.39
CA GLY A 64 11.86 0.58 25.51
C GLY A 64 11.70 -0.43 24.36
N GLN A 65 10.59 -1.18 24.39
CA GLN A 65 10.21 -2.07 23.29
C GLN A 65 10.10 -1.28 21.97
N PRO A 66 10.67 -1.79 20.86
CA PRO A 66 10.62 -1.11 19.58
C PRO A 66 9.18 -1.02 19.05
N ILE A 67 8.84 0.11 18.44
CA ILE A 67 7.57 0.26 17.72
C ILE A 67 7.71 -0.50 16.40
N ALA A 68 7.29 -1.76 16.40
CA ALA A 68 7.36 -2.63 15.23
C ALA A 68 6.17 -2.46 14.27
N ARG A 69 5.04 -1.95 14.77
CA ARG A 69 3.78 -1.86 14.02
C ARG A 69 3.05 -0.56 14.33
N ILE A 70 2.43 0.01 13.31
CA ILE A 70 1.46 1.10 13.46
C ILE A 70 0.16 0.75 12.73
N VAL A 71 -0.95 1.25 13.25
CA VAL A 71 -2.28 1.00 12.67
C VAL A 71 -3.04 2.30 12.50
N SER A 72 -3.63 2.51 11.32
CA SER A 72 -4.61 3.55 11.07
C SER A 72 -6.01 2.99 11.30
N LEU A 73 -6.78 3.62 12.18
CA LEU A 73 -8.16 3.24 12.49
C LEU A 73 -9.12 4.32 11.99
N GLY A 74 -10.19 3.93 11.30
CA GLY A 74 -11.27 4.85 10.97
C GLY A 74 -10.91 5.91 9.92
N LEU A 75 -10.06 5.56 8.95
CA LEU A 75 -9.66 6.48 7.87
C LEU A 75 -10.83 6.84 6.95
N GLY A 76 -11.79 5.93 6.79
CA GLY A 76 -12.86 5.98 5.81
C GLY A 76 -12.39 5.75 4.37
N SER A 77 -13.32 5.45 3.47
CA SER A 77 -12.99 5.26 2.04
C SER A 77 -12.38 6.51 1.38
N LEU A 78 -11.21 6.36 0.77
CA LEU A 78 -10.46 7.39 0.06
C LEU A 78 -11.08 7.79 -1.28
N PHE A 79 -12.09 7.04 -1.76
CA PHE A 79 -12.78 7.31 -3.03
C PHE A 79 -14.11 8.05 -2.86
N VAL A 80 -14.58 8.25 -1.62
CA VAL A 80 -15.77 9.08 -1.36
C VAL A 80 -15.41 10.57 -1.43
N THR A 81 -16.04 11.32 -2.32
CA THR A 81 -15.70 12.74 -2.57
C THR A 81 -15.83 13.63 -1.33
N LYS A 82 -16.95 13.51 -0.59
CA LYS A 82 -17.20 14.31 0.61
C LYS A 82 -16.18 13.97 1.69
N GLY A 83 -15.28 14.91 2.00
CA GLY A 83 -14.23 14.71 2.99
C GLY A 83 -13.01 13.93 2.48
N GLN A 84 -12.89 13.69 1.17
CA GLN A 84 -11.72 13.02 0.57
C GLN A 84 -10.41 13.74 0.93
N SER A 85 -10.35 15.05 0.70
CA SER A 85 -9.15 15.85 0.99
C SER A 85 -8.67 15.71 2.44
N ARG A 86 -9.60 15.67 3.40
CA ARG A 86 -9.25 15.43 4.82
C ARG A 86 -8.59 14.06 5.01
N ARG A 87 -9.17 13.01 4.43
CA ARG A 87 -8.66 11.64 4.57
C ARG A 87 -7.32 11.44 3.88
N LEU A 88 -7.12 12.05 2.72
CA LEU A 88 -5.81 12.04 2.05
C LEU A 88 -4.74 12.76 2.89
N LYS A 89 -5.08 13.88 3.53
CA LYS A 89 -4.18 14.56 4.49
C LYS A 89 -3.87 13.67 5.68
N GLN A 90 -4.87 13.00 6.26
CA GLN A 90 -4.66 12.07 7.36
C GLN A 90 -3.76 10.90 6.96
N LEU A 91 -3.93 10.35 5.76
CA LEU A 91 -3.07 9.31 5.21
C LEU A 91 -1.63 9.82 5.02
N ALA A 92 -1.46 11.02 4.45
CA ALA A 92 -0.13 11.62 4.27
C ALA A 92 0.60 11.79 5.62
N VAL A 93 -0.08 12.32 6.63
CA VAL A 93 0.47 12.43 8.00
C VAL A 93 0.86 11.06 8.56
N PHE A 94 -0.01 10.05 8.40
CA PHE A 94 0.25 8.70 8.89
C PHE A 94 1.47 8.05 8.23
N LEU A 95 1.62 8.22 6.91
CA LEU A 95 2.78 7.76 6.17
C LEU A 95 4.06 8.49 6.59
N SER A 96 4.00 9.80 6.83
CA SER A 96 5.16 10.55 7.32
C SER A 96 5.57 10.15 8.74
N ILE A 97 4.62 9.80 9.63
CA ILE A 97 4.92 9.24 10.96
C ILE A 97 5.67 7.91 10.83
N ARG A 98 5.24 7.02 9.92
CA ARG A 98 5.97 5.78 9.61
C ARG A 98 7.41 6.11 9.21
N ASP A 99 7.60 6.99 8.24
CA ASP A 99 8.91 7.29 7.68
C ASP A 99 9.86 7.86 8.77
N GLN A 100 9.36 8.76 9.61
CA GLN A 100 10.13 9.32 10.73
C GLN A 100 10.50 8.28 11.79
N LEU A 101 9.57 7.38 12.13
CA LEU A 101 9.85 6.30 13.07
C LEU A 101 10.89 5.31 12.51
N GLN A 102 10.80 4.98 11.21
CA GLN A 102 11.76 4.13 10.53
C GLN A 102 13.16 4.77 10.49
N GLU A 103 13.24 6.07 10.19
CA GLU A 103 14.50 6.82 10.17
C GLU A 103 15.14 6.91 11.56
N ALA A 104 14.36 7.27 12.58
CA ALA A 104 14.86 7.49 13.93
C ALA A 104 15.42 6.22 14.59
N ARG A 105 14.92 5.04 14.18
CA ARG A 105 15.25 3.72 14.75
C ARG A 105 16.07 2.82 13.82
N ARG A 106 16.15 3.15 12.52
CA ARG A 106 16.74 2.29 11.48
C ARG A 106 16.11 0.89 11.42
N GLU A 107 14.81 0.82 11.70
CA GLU A 107 14.04 -0.41 11.75
C GLU A 107 12.86 -0.34 10.77
N SER A 108 12.46 -1.49 10.23
CA SER A 108 11.25 -1.58 9.40
C SER A 108 10.00 -1.55 10.29
N ILE A 109 9.01 -0.75 9.91
CA ILE A 109 7.73 -0.69 10.62
C ILE A 109 6.65 -1.28 9.73
N GLU A 110 5.93 -2.27 10.24
CA GLU A 110 4.78 -2.80 9.55
C GLU A 110 3.59 -1.83 9.70
N VAL A 111 2.94 -1.54 8.58
CA VAL A 111 1.86 -0.56 8.53
C VAL A 111 0.57 -1.27 8.27
N TYR A 112 -0.41 -0.99 9.11
CA TYR A 112 -1.74 -1.57 9.01
C TYR A 112 -2.82 -0.47 8.90
N ALA A 113 -3.94 -0.82 8.31
CA ALA A 113 -5.15 0.00 8.37
C ALA A 113 -6.38 -0.87 8.60
N GLN A 114 -7.37 -0.31 9.30
CA GLN A 114 -8.64 -0.94 9.58
C GLN A 114 -9.77 0.07 9.46
N ASP A 115 -10.72 -0.23 8.58
CA ASP A 115 -11.95 0.52 8.44
C ASP A 115 -13.04 -0.37 7.79
N PRO A 116 -14.26 -0.44 8.34
CA PRO A 116 -15.34 -1.24 7.75
C PRO A 116 -15.83 -0.70 6.40
N THR A 117 -15.51 0.56 6.06
CA THR A 117 -15.93 1.21 4.82
C THR A 117 -14.93 1.05 3.68
N PHE A 118 -13.80 0.37 3.89
CA PHE A 118 -12.83 0.17 2.82
C PHE A 118 -13.39 -0.70 1.70
N THR A 119 -13.28 -0.16 0.49
CA THR A 119 -13.56 -0.86 -0.76
C THR A 119 -12.28 -1.51 -1.29
N ARG A 120 -12.41 -2.40 -2.29
CA ARG A 120 -11.23 -2.98 -2.97
C ARG A 120 -10.29 -1.93 -3.57
N GLN A 121 -10.83 -0.76 -3.96
CA GLN A 121 -10.02 0.34 -4.48
C GLN A 121 -9.19 1.00 -3.37
N ASP A 122 -9.79 1.16 -2.18
CA ASP A 122 -9.08 1.63 -0.99
C ASP A 122 -7.95 0.67 -0.63
N GLU A 123 -8.23 -0.64 -0.60
CA GLU A 123 -7.23 -1.67 -0.31
C GLU A 123 -6.07 -1.63 -1.32
N ALA A 124 -6.38 -1.46 -2.61
CA ALA A 124 -5.36 -1.38 -3.67
C ALA A 124 -4.48 -0.12 -3.53
N LEU A 125 -5.07 1.04 -3.23
CA LEU A 125 -4.34 2.28 -3.00
C LEU A 125 -3.49 2.20 -1.72
N LEU A 126 -4.04 1.68 -0.62
CA LEU A 126 -3.30 1.49 0.62
C LEU A 126 -2.14 0.50 0.44
N ALA A 127 -2.35 -0.57 -0.32
CA ALA A 127 -1.31 -1.54 -0.65
C ALA A 127 -0.16 -0.93 -1.47
N SER A 128 -0.41 0.05 -2.34
CA SER A 128 0.69 0.74 -3.06
C SER A 128 1.59 1.57 -2.14
N PHE A 129 1.13 1.91 -0.94
CA PHE A 129 1.94 2.53 0.11
C PHE A 129 2.51 1.53 1.13
N GLY A 130 2.38 0.22 0.88
CA GLY A 130 2.85 -0.83 1.78
C GLY A 130 1.98 -1.03 3.03
N ILE A 131 0.73 -0.56 3.00
CA ILE A 131 -0.22 -0.71 4.10
C ILE A 131 -1.02 -2.01 3.93
N ARG A 132 -1.06 -2.84 4.98
CA ARG A 132 -1.85 -4.07 5.03
C ARG A 132 -3.20 -3.84 5.71
N ILE A 133 -4.25 -4.46 5.21
CA ILE A 133 -5.58 -4.34 5.81
C ILE A 133 -5.76 -5.39 6.91
N LEU A 134 -6.16 -4.97 8.10
CA LEU A 134 -6.58 -5.88 9.16
C LEU A 134 -8.07 -6.13 9.02
N ARG A 135 -8.44 -7.40 8.82
CA ARG A 135 -9.83 -7.86 8.82
C ARG A 135 -10.07 -8.60 10.14
N LEU A 136 -11.12 -8.22 10.85
CA LEU A 136 -11.65 -8.93 12.00
C LEU A 136 -12.68 -9.96 11.56
#